data_AF-A0A0S4KW92-F1
#
_entry.id   AF-A0A0S4KW92-F1
#
_cell.length_a   1.000
_cell.length_b   1.000
_cell.length_c   1.000
_cell.angle_alpha   90.00
_cell.angle_beta   90.00
_cell.angle_gamma   90.00
#
_symmetry.space_group_name_H-M   'P 1'
#
loop_
_entity.id
_entity.type
_entity.pdbx_description
1 polymer ?
#
loop_
_entity_poly.entity_id
_entity_poly.type
_entity_poly.pdbx_seq_one_letter_code
_entity_poly.pdbx_strand_id
1 'polypeptide(L)' 'MLRAYLNYGLIASVVIWGAIVAVMAYRLDGSPWRWAFVALVFAGALTVACIVWIKKYVDRQMQSSDRRSQE' A
#
# COMPACT_ATOMS: atom_id res chain seq x y z
N MET A 1 19.25 0.72 -7.17
CA MET A 1 18.64 -0.63 -7.04
C MET A 1 18.23 -0.99 -5.59
N LEU A 2 19.04 -0.71 -4.56
CA LEU A 2 18.65 -0.96 -3.15
C LEU A 2 17.36 -0.25 -2.68
N ARG A 3 17.12 0.99 -3.16
CA ARG A 3 15.93 1.78 -2.81
C ARG A 3 14.61 1.21 -3.34
N ALA A 4 14.67 0.40 -4.41
CA ALA A 4 13.52 -0.33 -4.93
C ALA A 4 13.22 -1.55 -4.04
N TYR A 5 14.26 -2.27 -3.61
CA TYR A 5 14.16 -3.45 -2.74
C TYR A 5 13.56 -3.13 -1.36
N LEU A 6 14.01 -2.05 -0.70
CA LEU A 6 13.41 -1.63 0.58
C LEU A 6 11.96 -1.13 0.44
N ASN A 7 11.62 -0.46 -0.67
CA ASN A 7 10.25 0.00 -0.92
C ASN A 7 9.29 -1.14 -1.30
N TYR A 8 9.76 -2.11 -2.10
CA TYR A 8 8.96 -3.29 -2.45
C TYR A 8 8.79 -4.22 -1.26
N GLY A 9 9.82 -4.32 -0.39
CA GLY A 9 9.75 -5.08 0.86
C GLY A 9 8.67 -4.56 1.81
N LEU A 10 8.55 -3.23 1.94
CA LEU A 10 7.47 -2.64 2.76
C LEU A 10 6.09 -2.96 2.19
N ILE A 11 5.91 -2.81 0.86
CA ILE A 11 4.64 -3.13 0.19
C ILE A 11 4.31 -4.62 0.34
N ALA A 12 5.27 -5.51 0.12
CA ALA A 12 5.10 -6.95 0.27
C ALA A 12 4.72 -7.34 1.70
N SER A 13 5.31 -6.70 2.71
CA SER A 13 4.99 -6.93 4.12
C SER A 13 3.54 -6.55 4.44
N VAL A 14 3.06 -5.42 3.92
CA VAL A 14 1.65 -4.99 4.10
C VAL A 14 0.69 -5.92 3.35
N VAL A 15 1.07 -6.43 2.17
CA VAL A 15 0.27 -7.40 1.43
C VAL A 15 0.16 -8.73 2.17
N ILE A 16 1.27 -9.25 2.72
CA ILE A 16 1.27 -10.48 3.53
C ILE A 16 0.41 -10.30 4.79
N TRP A 17 0.52 -9.15 5.45
CA TRP A 17 -0.33 -8.82 6.59
C TRP A 17 -1.82 -8.78 6.21
N GLY A 18 -2.18 -8.10 5.12
CA GLY A 18 -3.55 -8.06 4.61
C GLY A 18 -4.10 -9.44 4.27
N ALA A 19 -3.28 -10.32 3.71
CA ALA A 19 -3.66 -11.71 3.42
C ALA A 19 -3.97 -12.52 4.70
N ILE A 20 -3.15 -12.39 5.74
CA ILE A 20 -3.38 -13.06 7.04
C ILE A 20 -4.68 -12.56 7.68
N VAL A 21 -4.90 -11.24 7.69
CA VAL A 21 -6.12 -10.62 8.25
C VAL A 21 -7.36 -11.06 7.45
N ALA A 22 -7.27 -11.16 6.13
CA ALA A 22 -8.35 -11.65 5.28
C ALA A 22 -8.70 -13.11 5.59
N VAL A 23 -7.71 -13.99 5.75
CA VAL A 23 -7.92 -15.39 6.16
C VAL A 23 -8.60 -15.46 7.53
N MET A 24 -8.23 -14.56 8.45
CA MET A 24 -8.86 -14.46 9.77
C MET A 24 -10.33 -14.02 9.66
N ALA A 25 -10.64 -13.09 8.76
CA ALA A 25 -12.02 -12.66 8.48
C ALA A 25 -12.88 -13.81 7.91
N TYR A 26 -12.31 -14.65 7.05
CA TYR A 26 -12.99 -15.83 6.48
C TYR A 26 -13.31 -16.90 7.53
N ARG A 27 -12.57 -16.96 8.64
CA ARG A 27 -12.82 -17.96 9.70
C ARG A 27 -13.89 -17.54 10.71
N LEU A 28 -14.31 -16.27 10.74
CA LEU A 28 -15.36 -15.78 11.64
C LEU A 28 -16.72 -15.78 10.92
N ASP A 29 -17.33 -16.95 10.74
CA ASP A 29 -18.57 -17.08 9.95
C ASP A 29 -19.85 -16.62 10.68
N GLY A 30 -19.76 -16.25 11.97
CA GLY A 30 -20.95 -15.96 12.80
C GLY A 30 -20.96 -14.65 13.60
N SER A 31 -19.92 -13.79 13.54
CA SER A 31 -19.82 -12.60 14.40
C SER A 31 -19.80 -11.29 13.60
N PRO A 32 -20.57 -10.24 13.98
CA PRO A 32 -20.57 -8.94 13.31
C PRO A 32 -19.19 -8.26 13.24
N TRP A 33 -18.22 -8.74 14.02
CA TRP A 33 -16.81 -8.36 13.94
C TRP A 33 -16.14 -8.61 12.58
N ARG A 34 -16.74 -9.42 11.69
CA ARG A 34 -16.24 -9.62 10.33
C ARG A 34 -16.07 -8.31 9.56
N TRP A 35 -16.99 -7.36 9.74
CA TRP A 35 -16.92 -6.05 9.11
C TRP A 35 -15.74 -5.21 9.61
N ALA A 36 -15.36 -5.35 10.89
CA ALA A 36 -14.17 -4.71 11.43
C ALA A 36 -12.91 -5.24 10.74
N PHE A 37 -12.80 -6.57 10.53
CA PHE A 37 -11.69 -7.16 9.79
C PHE A 37 -11.65 -6.72 8.32
N VAL A 38 -12.79 -6.65 7.65
CA VAL A 38 -12.88 -6.15 6.26
C VAL A 38 -12.44 -4.69 6.17
N ALA A 39 -12.89 -3.84 7.10
CA ALA A 39 -12.44 -2.44 7.18
C ALA A 39 -10.92 -2.34 7.41
N LEU A 40 -10.36 -3.25 8.21
CA LEU A 40 -8.93 -3.34 8.50
C LEU A 40 -8.10 -3.73 7.27
N VAL A 41 -8.58 -4.69 6.47
CA VAL A 41 -7.95 -5.04 5.19
C VAL A 41 -8.03 -3.86 4.21
N PHE A 42 -9.18 -3.17 4.14
CA PHE A 42 -9.34 -1.97 3.33
C PHE A 42 -8.39 -0.85 3.76
N ALA A 43 -8.19 -0.65 5.07
CA ALA A 43 -7.24 0.32 5.59
C ALA A 43 -5.80 -0.03 5.16
N GLY A 44 -5.40 -1.32 5.24
CA GLY A 44 -4.11 -1.78 4.72
C GLY A 44 -3.92 -1.54 3.23
N ALA A 45 -4.94 -1.84 2.43
CA ALA A 45 -4.92 -1.59 0.98
C ALA A 45 -4.83 -0.08 0.66
N LEU A 46 -5.56 0.75 1.41
CA LEU A 46 -5.50 2.22 1.29
C LEU A 46 -4.09 2.73 1.58
N THR A 47 -3.41 2.20 2.60
CA THR A 47 -2.02 2.56 2.92
C THR A 47 -1.09 2.24 1.75
N VAL A 48 -1.18 1.04 1.16
CA VAL A 48 -0.37 0.66 -0.01
C VAL A 48 -0.64 1.59 -1.19
N ALA A 49 -1.92 1.86 -1.47
CA ALA A 49 -2.31 2.77 -2.54
C ALA A 49 -1.72 4.17 -2.33
N CYS A 50 -1.79 4.72 -1.12
CA CYS A 50 -1.21 6.01 -0.77
C CYS A 50 0.31 6.06 -0.99
N ILE A 51 1.04 5.02 -0.57
CA ILE A 51 2.49 4.93 -0.77
C ILE A 51 2.83 4.97 -2.27
N VAL A 52 2.13 4.19 -3.09
CA VAL A 52 2.35 4.16 -4.55
C VAL A 52 2.00 5.51 -5.17
N TRP A 53 0.94 6.16 -4.70
CA TRP A 53 0.49 7.45 -5.21
C TRP A 53 1.49 8.56 -4.91
N ILE A 54 2.02 8.61 -3.68
CA ILE A 54 3.08 9.55 -3.30
C ILE A 54 4.33 9.32 -4.16
N LYS A 55 4.73 8.07 -4.38
CA LYS A 55 5.89 7.78 -5.24
C LYS A 55 5.67 8.29 -6.67
N LYS A 56 4.50 8.04 -7.24
CA LYS A 56 4.15 8.51 -8.59
C LYS A 56 4.08 10.03 -8.66
N TYR A 57 3.58 10.69 -7.61
CA TYR A 57 3.49 12.13 -7.53
C TYR A 57 4.89 12.79 -7.48
N VAL A 58 5.77 12.28 -6.61
CA VAL A 58 7.16 12.76 -6.50
C VAL A 58 7.93 12.52 -7.79
N ASP A 59 7.78 11.35 -8.41
CA ASP A 59 8.44 11.03 -9.69
C ASP A 59 8.01 12.00 -10.81
N ARG A 60 6.71 12.29 -10.93
CA ARG A 60 6.21 13.31 -11.87
C ARG A 60 6.76 14.71 -11.59
N GLN A 61 6.83 15.12 -10.32
CA GLN A 61 7.38 16.42 -9.91
C GLN A 61 8.86 16.54 -10.28
N MET A 62 9.64 15.49 -10.05
CA MET A 62 11.07 15.45 -10.38
C MET A 62 11.30 15.55 -11.89
N GLN A 63 10.47 14.87 -12.67
CA GLN A 63 10.51 14.93 -14.14
C GLN A 63 10.10 16.31 -14.69
N SER A 64 9.18 17.03 -14.03
CA SER A 64 8.84 18.41 -14.39
C SER A 64 9.91 19.43 -14.00
N SER A 65 10.62 19.21 -12.88
CA SER A 65 11.73 20.08 -12.46
C SER A 65 12.95 19.93 -13.37
N ASP A 66 13.27 18.70 -13.78
CA ASP A 66 14.40 18.43 -14.70
C ASP A 66 14.21 19.11 -16.07
N ARG A 67 12.96 19.15 -16.57
CA ARG A 67 12.61 19.86 -17.80
C ARG A 67 12.77 21.38 -17.71
N ARG A 68 12.48 21.97 -16.54
CA ARG A 68 12.61 23.42 -16.31
C ARG A 68 14.07 23.86 -16.14
N SER A 69 14.96 22.97 -15.72
CA SER A 69 16.40 23.27 -15.62
C SER A 69 17.15 23.15 -16.94
N GLN A 70 16.51 22.70 -18.03
CA GLN A 70 17.08 22.64 -19.38
C GLN A 70 16.54 23.69 -20.36
N GLU A 71 15.64 24.57 -19.91
CA GLU A 71 15.27 25.84 -20.59
C GLU A 71 16.08 27.00 -20.01
#